data_AF-A0A848GJU8-F1
#
_entry.id   AF-A0A848GJU8-F1
#
_cell.length_a   1.000
_cell.length_b   1.000
_cell.length_c   1.000
_cell.angle_alpha   90.00
_cell.angle_beta   90.00
_cell.angle_gamma   90.00
#
_symmetry.space_group_name_H-M   'P 1'
#
loop_
_entity.id
_entity.type
_entity.pdbx_description
1 polymer ?
#
loop_
_entity_poly.entity_id
_entity_poly.type
_entity_poly.pdbx_seq_one_letter_code
_entity_poly.pdbx_strand_id
1 'polypeptide(L)'
;MMTVDIEINSAKDTEHLKAQNMDDIDRLNLYIYTNISLKFIQNLKNLKSLLIAGSVKDLSPISHCKSIKELTISSKGAINTLDFLQELSLESLKLEGFTSKSENLVIPDLPSLRNMEIAAVSAINDLAFLGDFSAIERISLFELNSPKLFDFSKLKQLKELRLINMFHLKDLSELATINSIDKIYIQEFYVNRKIRNHKKEALLKIIPDLKQADIIELNINNEKFNREALLQELNK
;
A
#
# COMPACT_ATOMS: atom_id res chain seq x y z
N MET A 1 -7.16 -7.39 23.99
CA MET A 1 -6.88 -7.42 22.55
C MET A 1 -6.84 -8.87 22.14
N MET A 2 -7.94 -9.32 21.55
CA MET A 2 -8.16 -10.68 21.09
C MET A 2 -8.01 -10.70 19.56
N THR A 3 -6.97 -11.42 19.11
CA THR A 3 -6.78 -11.74 17.69
C THR A 3 -7.45 -13.07 17.39
N VAL A 4 -8.17 -13.12 16.27
CA VAL A 4 -8.77 -14.35 15.75
C VAL A 4 -8.31 -14.56 14.31
N ASP A 5 -7.77 -15.74 14.06
CA ASP A 5 -7.37 -16.21 12.74
C ASP A 5 -8.36 -17.28 12.28
N ILE A 6 -8.88 -17.16 11.06
CA ILE A 6 -9.84 -18.13 10.50
C ILE A 6 -9.43 -18.49 9.08
N GLU A 7 -9.22 -19.78 8.87
CA GLU A 7 -9.18 -20.36 7.54
C GLU A 7 -10.60 -20.74 7.11
N ILE A 8 -11.06 -20.18 5.99
CA ILE A 8 -12.40 -20.37 5.44
C ILE A 8 -12.29 -21.27 4.21
N ASN A 9 -12.44 -22.56 4.46
CA ASN A 9 -12.61 -23.63 3.49
C ASN A 9 -14.11 -23.91 3.21
N SER A 10 -14.98 -23.55 4.15
CA SER A 10 -16.43 -23.68 4.08
C SER A 10 -17.15 -22.55 4.83
N ALA A 11 -18.44 -22.33 4.55
CA ALA A 11 -19.23 -21.34 5.27
C ALA A 11 -19.35 -21.64 6.79
N LYS A 12 -19.21 -22.92 7.19
CA LYS A 12 -19.31 -23.35 8.59
C LYS A 12 -18.13 -22.91 9.43
N ASP A 13 -17.00 -22.58 8.81
CA ASP A 13 -15.78 -22.20 9.54
C ASP A 13 -15.97 -20.87 10.29
N THR A 14 -16.97 -20.07 9.90
CA THR A 14 -17.39 -18.87 10.62
C THR A 14 -18.19 -19.16 11.90
N GLU A 15 -18.67 -20.39 12.11
CA GLU A 15 -19.42 -20.75 13.32
C GLU A 15 -18.56 -20.69 14.58
N HIS A 16 -17.24 -20.83 14.45
CA HIS A 16 -16.30 -20.62 15.56
C HIS A 16 -16.39 -19.21 16.16
N LEU A 17 -16.80 -18.20 15.39
CA LEU A 17 -17.04 -16.85 15.90
C LEU A 17 -18.26 -16.78 16.81
N LYS A 18 -19.28 -17.63 16.60
CA LYS A 18 -20.50 -17.65 17.43
C LYS A 18 -20.23 -18.17 18.84
N ALA A 19 -19.19 -18.99 19.01
CA ALA A 19 -18.77 -19.49 20.30
C ALA A 19 -17.94 -18.47 21.10
N GLN A 20 -17.55 -17.36 20.47
CA GLN A 20 -16.76 -16.30 21.08
C GLN A 20 -17.63 -15.08 21.38
N ASN A 21 -17.20 -14.29 22.37
CA ASN A 21 -17.78 -12.97 22.56
C ASN A 21 -17.26 -12.04 21.46
N MET A 22 -18.11 -11.73 20.50
CA MET A 22 -17.75 -10.91 19.33
C MET A 22 -17.29 -9.49 19.70
N ASP A 23 -17.68 -8.99 20.87
CA ASP A 23 -17.26 -7.67 21.34
C ASP A 23 -15.81 -7.65 21.84
N ASP A 24 -15.20 -8.80 22.13
CA ASP A 24 -13.80 -8.87 22.58
C ASP A 24 -12.80 -8.90 21.41
N ILE A 25 -13.28 -9.24 20.21
CA ILE A 25 -12.46 -9.37 18.99
C ILE A 25 -12.10 -7.98 18.47
N ASP A 26 -10.82 -7.64 18.52
CA ASP A 26 -10.29 -6.39 17.97
C ASP A 26 -9.36 -6.60 16.77
N ARG A 27 -8.88 -7.83 16.53
CA ARG A 27 -8.20 -8.20 15.29
C ARG A 27 -8.79 -9.47 14.70
N LEU A 28 -9.12 -9.44 13.41
CA LEU A 28 -9.62 -10.58 12.66
C LEU A 28 -8.80 -10.77 11.38
N ASN A 29 -8.25 -11.96 11.19
CA ASN A 29 -7.56 -12.34 9.97
C ASN A 29 -8.35 -13.47 9.30
N LEU A 30 -8.75 -13.25 8.04
CA LEU A 30 -9.54 -14.19 7.26
C LEU A 30 -8.70 -14.71 6.08
N TYR A 31 -8.47 -16.01 6.04
CA TYR A 31 -7.80 -16.71 4.94
C TYR A 31 -8.86 -17.50 4.16
N ILE A 32 -9.29 -16.98 3.01
CA ILE A 32 -10.49 -17.38 2.29
C ILE A 32 -10.13 -18.20 1.05
N TYR A 33 -10.49 -19.48 1.08
CA TYR A 33 -10.26 -20.44 0.00
C TYR A 33 -11.56 -20.81 -0.75
N THR A 34 -12.71 -20.34 -0.26
CA THR A 34 -14.02 -20.56 -0.88
C THR A 34 -14.86 -19.29 -0.91
N ASN A 35 -15.96 -19.28 -1.67
CA ASN A 35 -16.86 -18.14 -1.70
C ASN A 35 -17.60 -17.98 -0.37
N ILE A 36 -17.49 -16.81 0.25
CA ILE A 36 -18.17 -16.49 1.51
C ILE A 36 -18.72 -15.07 1.49
N SER A 37 -19.84 -14.88 2.20
CA SER A 37 -20.36 -13.55 2.52
C SER A 37 -19.71 -13.02 3.79
N LEU A 38 -19.23 -11.78 3.75
CA LEU A 38 -18.66 -11.12 4.93
C LEU A 38 -19.71 -10.54 5.89
N LYS A 39 -21.02 -10.76 5.70
CA LYS A 39 -22.06 -10.16 6.56
C LYS A 39 -21.86 -10.41 8.06
N PHE A 40 -21.23 -11.51 8.44
CA PHE A 40 -20.96 -11.82 9.84
C PHE A 40 -20.02 -10.82 10.53
N ILE A 41 -19.15 -10.11 9.80
CA ILE A 41 -18.22 -9.13 10.40
C ILE A 41 -18.93 -7.87 10.90
N GLN A 42 -20.15 -7.59 10.41
CA GLN A 42 -20.92 -6.40 10.80
C GLN A 42 -21.24 -6.37 12.31
N ASN A 43 -21.18 -7.53 12.97
CA ASN A 43 -21.42 -7.66 14.40
C ASN A 43 -20.16 -7.40 15.26
N LEU A 44 -18.97 -7.26 14.64
CA LEU A 44 -17.70 -7.04 15.34
C LEU A 44 -17.49 -5.54 15.62
N LYS A 45 -18.21 -5.00 16.59
CA LYS A 45 -18.27 -3.55 16.87
C LYS A 45 -16.94 -2.95 17.30
N ASN A 46 -16.09 -3.76 17.93
CA ASN A 46 -14.78 -3.33 18.46
C ASN A 46 -13.61 -3.72 17.54
N LEU A 47 -13.88 -4.19 16.32
CA LEU A 47 -12.86 -4.58 15.36
C LEU A 47 -12.00 -3.38 14.97
N LYS A 48 -10.70 -3.44 15.28
CA LYS A 48 -9.71 -2.40 14.98
C LYS A 48 -8.85 -2.75 13.77
N SER A 49 -8.60 -4.04 13.53
CA SER A 49 -7.73 -4.51 12.47
C SER A 49 -8.38 -5.69 11.74
N LEU A 50 -8.48 -5.59 10.41
CA LEU A 50 -9.03 -6.64 9.55
C LEU A 50 -8.02 -6.98 8.45
N LEU A 51 -7.68 -8.25 8.34
CA LEU A 51 -6.98 -8.81 7.19
C LEU A 51 -7.92 -9.75 6.44
N ILE A 52 -8.00 -9.58 5.12
CA ILE A 52 -8.69 -10.49 4.22
C ILE A 52 -7.67 -10.97 3.19
N ALA A 53 -7.38 -12.26 3.20
CA ALA A 53 -6.54 -12.95 2.23
C ALA A 53 -7.38 -13.95 1.44
N GLY A 54 -7.77 -13.62 0.22
CA GLY A 54 -8.60 -14.47 -0.65
C GLY A 54 -9.62 -13.68 -1.45
N SER A 55 -10.37 -14.37 -2.31
CA SER A 55 -11.33 -13.71 -3.20
C SER A 55 -12.68 -13.53 -2.53
N VAL A 56 -13.08 -12.27 -2.32
CA VAL A 56 -14.40 -11.90 -1.79
C VAL A 56 -15.14 -11.09 -2.84
N LYS A 57 -16.40 -11.48 -3.14
CA LYS A 57 -17.23 -10.80 -4.13
C LYS A 57 -17.78 -9.46 -3.65
N ASP A 58 -18.08 -9.36 -2.36
CA ASP A 58 -18.72 -8.20 -1.75
C ASP A 58 -17.99 -7.81 -0.46
N LEU A 59 -17.27 -6.69 -0.53
CA LEU A 59 -16.55 -6.09 0.59
C LEU A 59 -17.39 -5.05 1.34
N SER A 60 -18.61 -4.72 0.87
CA SER A 60 -19.46 -3.71 1.50
C SER A 60 -19.81 -3.95 2.97
N PRO A 61 -19.84 -5.19 3.52
CA PRO A 61 -20.03 -5.39 4.95
C PRO A 61 -18.97 -4.71 5.84
N ILE A 62 -17.77 -4.45 5.33
CA ILE A 62 -16.69 -3.76 6.07
C ILE A 62 -17.10 -2.36 6.49
N SER A 63 -17.99 -1.69 5.74
CA SER A 63 -18.50 -0.35 6.03
C SER A 63 -19.18 -0.21 7.41
N HIS A 64 -19.60 -1.33 8.02
CA HIS A 64 -20.25 -1.36 9.33
C HIS A 64 -19.25 -1.44 10.50
N CYS A 65 -17.98 -1.77 10.23
CA CYS A 65 -16.93 -1.91 11.24
C CYS A 65 -16.34 -0.54 11.59
N LYS A 66 -17.13 0.34 12.23
CA LYS A 66 -16.76 1.75 12.44
C LYS A 66 -15.50 1.99 13.29
N SER A 67 -15.08 1.00 14.06
CA SER A 67 -13.88 1.06 14.90
C SER A 67 -12.59 0.69 14.15
N ILE A 68 -12.68 0.26 12.88
CA ILE A 68 -11.53 -0.22 12.13
C ILE A 68 -10.54 0.90 11.83
N LYS A 69 -9.27 0.63 12.11
CA LYS A 69 -8.12 1.52 11.89
C LYS A 69 -7.14 0.96 10.87
N GLU A 70 -7.02 -0.37 10.81
CA GLU A 70 -6.12 -1.07 9.92
C GLU A 70 -6.92 -2.01 9.02
N LEU A 71 -6.75 -1.88 7.71
CA LEU A 71 -7.36 -2.78 6.74
C LEU A 71 -6.31 -3.31 5.77
N THR A 72 -6.20 -4.63 5.66
CA THR A 72 -5.40 -5.32 4.66
C THR A 72 -6.30 -6.15 3.76
N ILE A 73 -6.26 -5.90 2.45
CA ILE A 73 -6.97 -6.70 1.45
C ILE A 73 -5.92 -7.30 0.52
N SER A 74 -5.70 -8.60 0.66
CA SER A 74 -4.94 -9.43 -0.28
C SER A 74 -5.94 -10.30 -1.04
N SER A 75 -6.32 -9.92 -2.24
CA SER A 75 -7.40 -10.59 -2.98
C SER A 75 -6.94 -10.85 -4.40
N LYS A 76 -7.27 -12.00 -4.99
CA LYS A 76 -7.11 -12.23 -6.44
C LYS A 76 -8.34 -11.79 -7.24
N GLY A 77 -9.34 -11.22 -6.58
CA GLY A 77 -10.57 -10.72 -7.18
C GLY A 77 -10.36 -9.40 -7.93
N ALA A 78 -11.39 -8.96 -8.64
CA ALA A 78 -11.39 -7.67 -9.33
C ALA A 78 -11.83 -6.55 -8.38
N ILE A 79 -10.99 -5.54 -8.16
CA ILE A 79 -11.28 -4.35 -7.36
C ILE A 79 -10.95 -3.11 -8.20
N ASN A 80 -11.94 -2.23 -8.39
CA ASN A 80 -11.74 -0.95 -9.09
C ASN A 80 -12.12 0.26 -8.22
N THR A 81 -13.05 0.08 -7.27
CA THR A 81 -13.46 1.12 -6.33
C THR A 81 -13.49 0.58 -4.91
N LEU A 82 -13.24 1.46 -3.93
CA LEU A 82 -13.27 1.17 -2.50
C LEU A 82 -14.29 2.06 -1.77
N ASP A 83 -15.44 2.35 -2.41
CA ASP A 83 -16.45 3.30 -1.90
C ASP A 83 -17.01 2.91 -0.53
N PHE A 84 -16.97 1.61 -0.18
CA PHE A 84 -17.36 1.11 1.15
C PHE A 84 -16.47 1.63 2.31
N LEU A 85 -15.34 2.27 1.98
CA LEU A 85 -14.44 2.90 2.96
C LEU A 85 -14.84 4.34 3.33
N GLN A 86 -15.76 4.97 2.59
CA GLN A 86 -16.07 6.40 2.72
C GLN A 86 -16.39 6.84 4.15
N GLU A 87 -17.08 5.99 4.90
CA GLU A 87 -17.55 6.27 6.26
C GLU A 87 -16.64 5.65 7.34
N LEU A 88 -15.38 5.33 7.01
CA LEU A 88 -14.40 4.73 7.93
C LEU A 88 -13.25 5.71 8.20
N SER A 89 -12.82 5.77 9.46
CA SER A 89 -11.65 6.57 9.87
C SER A 89 -10.38 5.72 9.92
N LEU A 90 -10.04 5.11 8.77
CA LEU A 90 -8.86 4.27 8.60
C LEU A 90 -7.56 5.08 8.78
N GLU A 91 -6.59 4.46 9.44
CA GLU A 91 -5.24 4.99 9.66
C GLU A 91 -4.20 4.25 8.81
N SER A 92 -4.46 2.99 8.45
CA SER A 92 -3.61 2.18 7.59
C SER A 92 -4.42 1.36 6.60
N LEU A 93 -4.05 1.43 5.32
CA LEU A 93 -4.64 0.65 4.23
C LEU A 93 -3.54 -0.07 3.45
N LYS A 94 -3.62 -1.40 3.39
CA LYS A 94 -2.77 -2.24 2.57
C LYS A 94 -3.60 -2.98 1.52
N LEU A 95 -3.21 -2.87 0.26
CA LEU A 95 -3.87 -3.54 -0.86
C LEU A 95 -2.84 -4.39 -1.62
N GLU A 96 -3.15 -5.67 -1.83
CA GLU A 96 -2.21 -6.62 -2.40
C GLU A 96 -2.88 -7.57 -3.39
N GLY A 97 -2.20 -7.81 -4.52
CA GLY A 97 -2.48 -8.94 -5.41
C GLY A 97 -3.80 -8.92 -6.18
N PHE A 98 -4.55 -7.82 -6.14
CA PHE A 98 -5.85 -7.72 -6.80
C PHE A 98 -5.74 -7.44 -8.29
N THR A 99 -6.77 -7.86 -9.01
CA THR A 99 -6.93 -7.56 -10.43
C THR A 99 -7.75 -6.27 -10.55
N SER A 100 -7.42 -5.43 -11.52
CA SER A 100 -8.23 -4.25 -11.86
C SER A 100 -8.51 -4.30 -13.36
N LYS A 101 -9.71 -3.84 -13.75
CA LYS A 101 -10.06 -3.62 -15.16
C LYS A 101 -9.72 -2.19 -15.61
N SER A 102 -9.33 -1.35 -14.67
CA SER A 102 -8.95 0.05 -14.84
C SER A 102 -7.49 0.25 -14.47
N GLU A 103 -6.83 1.18 -15.14
CA GLU A 103 -5.47 1.61 -14.80
C GLU A 103 -5.42 2.45 -13.52
N ASN A 104 -6.59 2.94 -13.10
CA ASN A 104 -6.80 3.81 -11.95
C ASN A 104 -7.61 3.07 -10.89
N LEU A 105 -7.24 3.26 -9.63
CA LEU A 105 -8.01 2.82 -8.47
C LEU A 105 -8.74 4.01 -7.85
N VAL A 106 -10.04 3.87 -7.63
CA VAL A 106 -10.84 4.91 -6.96
C VAL A 106 -10.95 4.56 -5.48
N ILE A 107 -10.41 5.44 -4.64
CA ILE A 107 -10.51 5.36 -3.19
C ILE A 107 -11.21 6.64 -2.71
N PRO A 108 -12.19 6.57 -1.81
CA PRO A 108 -12.79 7.77 -1.23
C PRO A 108 -11.76 8.57 -0.43
N ASP A 109 -12.09 9.82 -0.11
CA ASP A 109 -11.26 10.61 0.80
C ASP A 109 -11.19 9.92 2.18
N LEU A 110 -9.97 9.73 2.67
CA LEU A 110 -9.67 9.10 3.96
C LEU A 110 -8.80 10.05 4.78
N PRO A 111 -9.38 11.07 5.44
CA PRO A 111 -8.62 12.14 6.09
C PRO A 111 -7.78 11.66 7.29
N SER A 112 -8.10 10.48 7.83
CA SER A 112 -7.35 9.84 8.91
C SER A 112 -6.22 8.92 8.41
N LEU A 113 -6.08 8.71 7.11
CA LEU A 113 -5.10 7.77 6.58
C LEU A 113 -3.68 8.30 6.77
N ARG A 114 -2.82 7.48 7.38
CA ARG A 114 -1.41 7.80 7.65
C ARG A 114 -0.46 6.85 6.92
N ASN A 115 -0.88 5.63 6.64
CA ASN A 115 -0.05 4.63 5.99
C ASN A 115 -0.81 3.98 4.82
N MET A 116 -0.15 3.92 3.67
CA MET A 116 -0.66 3.24 2.49
C MET A 116 0.38 2.31 1.90
N GLU A 117 -0.02 1.06 1.67
CA GLU A 117 0.78 0.08 0.95
C GLU A 117 0.00 -0.50 -0.22
N ILE A 118 0.60 -0.52 -1.41
CA ILE A 118 0.04 -1.14 -2.61
C ILE A 118 1.09 -2.07 -3.20
N ALA A 119 0.73 -3.35 -3.33
CA ALA A 119 1.66 -4.42 -3.68
C ALA A 119 1.12 -5.33 -4.78
N ALA A 120 1.93 -5.63 -5.79
CA ALA A 120 1.65 -6.64 -6.82
C ALA A 120 0.32 -6.45 -7.55
N VAL A 121 -0.04 -5.20 -7.87
CA VAL A 121 -1.26 -4.86 -8.61
C VAL A 121 -0.89 -4.44 -10.04
N SER A 122 -0.78 -5.42 -10.93
CA SER A 122 -0.17 -5.21 -12.25
C SER A 122 -0.91 -4.21 -13.15
N ALA A 123 -2.22 -4.05 -12.95
CA ALA A 123 -3.05 -3.18 -13.77
C ALA A 123 -2.96 -1.70 -13.37
N ILE A 124 -2.61 -1.39 -12.11
CA ILE A 124 -2.50 0.00 -11.66
C ILE A 124 -1.22 0.61 -12.23
N ASN A 125 -1.39 1.63 -13.05
CA ASN A 125 -0.29 2.41 -13.58
C ASN A 125 -0.45 3.93 -13.40
N ASP A 126 -1.65 4.42 -13.07
CA ASP A 126 -1.85 5.79 -12.62
C ASP A 126 -1.89 5.83 -11.09
N LEU A 127 -0.99 6.63 -10.52
CA LEU A 127 -0.82 6.80 -9.09
C LEU A 127 -1.35 8.16 -8.59
N ALA A 128 -1.99 8.95 -9.45
CA ALA A 128 -2.41 10.33 -9.12
C ALA A 128 -3.31 10.42 -7.89
N PHE A 129 -4.16 9.43 -7.64
CA PHE A 129 -5.06 9.38 -6.48
C PHE A 129 -4.32 9.41 -5.13
N LEU A 130 -3.04 9.00 -5.10
CA LEU A 130 -2.22 9.07 -3.88
C LEU A 130 -1.99 10.52 -3.42
N GLY A 131 -2.07 11.49 -4.33
CA GLY A 131 -1.93 12.92 -4.04
C GLY A 131 -3.09 13.53 -3.25
N ASP A 132 -4.20 12.80 -3.11
CA ASP A 132 -5.40 13.29 -2.40
C ASP A 132 -5.33 13.06 -0.88
N PHE A 133 -4.47 12.15 -0.39
CA PHE A 133 -4.36 11.82 1.03
C PHE A 133 -3.43 12.79 1.79
N SER A 134 -3.88 14.03 1.99
CA SER A 134 -3.05 15.12 2.58
C SER A 134 -2.40 14.83 3.94
N ALA A 135 -2.93 13.88 4.71
CA ALA A 135 -2.42 13.49 6.01
C ALA A 135 -1.51 12.25 5.99
N ILE A 136 -1.23 11.68 4.81
CA ILE A 136 -0.40 10.49 4.67
C ILE A 136 1.02 10.75 5.16
N GLU A 137 1.55 9.81 5.95
CA GLU A 137 2.92 9.83 6.48
C GLU A 137 3.82 8.82 5.80
N ARG A 138 3.27 7.69 5.34
CA ARG A 138 4.04 6.62 4.70
C ARG A 138 3.33 6.09 3.46
N ILE A 139 4.09 6.01 2.37
CA ILE A 139 3.68 5.36 1.13
C ILE A 139 4.68 4.27 0.81
N SER A 140 4.19 3.05 0.60
CA SER A 140 4.99 1.92 0.13
C SER A 140 4.36 1.32 -1.12
N LEU A 141 5.10 1.37 -2.22
CA LEU A 141 4.68 0.83 -3.52
C LEU A 141 5.60 -0.32 -3.91
N PHE A 142 5.01 -1.49 -4.15
CA PHE A 142 5.74 -2.71 -4.45
C PHE A 142 5.21 -3.39 -5.71
N GLU A 143 6.10 -3.71 -6.65
CA GLU A 143 5.78 -4.49 -7.85
C GLU A 143 4.61 -3.91 -8.68
N LEU A 144 4.67 -2.59 -8.93
CA LEU A 144 3.69 -1.88 -9.76
C LEU A 144 4.28 -1.53 -11.14
N ASN A 145 3.39 -1.33 -12.11
CA ASN A 145 3.73 -1.05 -13.51
C ASN A 145 3.59 0.44 -13.88
N SER A 146 3.55 1.33 -12.90
CA SER A 146 3.41 2.76 -13.15
C SER A 146 4.65 3.33 -13.87
N PRO A 147 4.48 4.09 -14.97
CA PRO A 147 5.59 4.67 -15.71
C PRO A 147 6.17 5.94 -15.08
N LYS A 148 5.41 6.60 -14.20
CA LYS A 148 5.74 7.88 -13.57
C LYS A 148 5.20 7.93 -12.14
N LEU A 149 5.73 8.83 -11.32
CA LEU A 149 5.12 9.11 -10.02
C LEU A 149 4.02 10.18 -10.18
N PHE A 150 3.49 10.63 -9.05
CA PHE A 150 2.47 11.67 -8.99
C PHE A 150 3.04 12.91 -8.28
N ASP A 151 2.32 14.03 -8.33
CA ASP A 151 2.73 15.24 -7.63
C ASP A 151 2.54 15.09 -6.11
N PHE A 152 3.65 15.21 -5.37
CA PHE A 152 3.69 15.09 -3.91
C PHE A 152 3.45 16.43 -3.19
N SER A 153 3.25 17.54 -3.91
CA SER A 153 3.19 18.90 -3.35
C SER A 153 2.13 19.09 -2.25
N LYS A 154 1.06 18.28 -2.26
CA LYS A 154 0.00 18.29 -1.25
C LYS A 154 0.33 17.45 0.00
N LEU A 155 1.28 16.53 -0.08
CA LEU A 155 1.58 15.55 0.97
C LEU A 155 2.56 16.10 2.02
N LYS A 156 2.11 17.12 2.75
CA LYS A 156 2.95 17.88 3.71
C LYS A 156 3.37 17.07 4.94
N GLN A 157 2.76 15.92 5.18
CA GLN A 157 3.03 15.04 6.33
C GLN A 157 3.85 13.81 5.94
N LEU A 158 4.23 13.66 4.66
CA LEU A 158 4.93 12.48 4.17
C LEU A 158 6.34 12.41 4.78
N LYS A 159 6.60 11.34 5.53
CA LYS A 159 7.88 11.07 6.18
C LYS A 159 8.66 9.98 5.47
N GLU A 160 7.97 9.02 4.86
CA GLU A 160 8.61 7.86 4.25
C GLU A 160 7.97 7.47 2.92
N LEU A 161 8.83 7.31 1.91
CA LEU A 161 8.46 6.78 0.60
C LEU A 161 9.32 5.55 0.30
N ARG A 162 8.66 4.41 0.05
CA ARG A 162 9.31 3.18 -0.42
C ARG A 162 8.83 2.84 -1.82
N LEU A 163 9.78 2.69 -2.74
CA LEU A 163 9.56 2.28 -4.12
C LEU A 163 10.35 1.00 -4.35
N ILE A 164 9.65 -0.12 -4.46
CA ILE A 164 10.27 -1.44 -4.54
C ILE A 164 9.80 -2.13 -5.83
N ASN A 165 10.72 -2.53 -6.70
CA ASN A 165 10.42 -3.18 -7.99
C ASN A 165 9.36 -2.43 -8.80
N MET A 166 9.56 -1.12 -9.02
CA MET A 166 8.63 -0.31 -9.81
C MET A 166 8.96 -0.46 -11.29
N PHE A 167 8.39 -1.49 -11.92
CA PHE A 167 8.88 -2.11 -13.16
C PHE A 167 8.99 -1.18 -14.36
N HIS A 168 8.06 -0.22 -14.52
CA HIS A 168 8.05 0.71 -15.66
C HIS A 168 8.46 2.13 -15.28
N LEU A 169 8.70 2.40 -14.00
CA LEU A 169 9.04 3.73 -13.52
C LEU A 169 10.48 4.06 -13.95
N LYS A 170 10.63 4.94 -14.94
CA LYS A 170 11.95 5.32 -15.48
C LYS A 170 12.37 6.73 -15.08
N ASP A 171 11.41 7.62 -14.89
CA ASP A 171 11.64 8.96 -14.39
C ASP A 171 11.40 9.00 -12.87
N LEU A 172 12.09 9.89 -12.18
CA LEU A 172 11.94 10.17 -10.76
C LEU A 172 11.76 11.67 -10.51
N SER A 173 11.58 12.48 -11.57
CA SER A 173 11.48 13.94 -11.50
C SER A 173 10.40 14.42 -10.54
N GLU A 174 9.29 13.69 -10.38
CA GLU A 174 8.24 14.07 -9.43
C GLU A 174 8.70 14.01 -7.97
N LEU A 175 9.78 13.30 -7.62
CA LEU A 175 10.36 13.35 -6.27
C LEU A 175 10.79 14.78 -5.89
N ALA A 176 11.10 15.64 -6.87
CA ALA A 176 11.42 17.04 -6.63
C ALA A 176 10.22 17.87 -6.15
N THR A 177 8.99 17.37 -6.29
CA THR A 177 7.76 18.04 -5.81
C THR A 177 7.50 17.79 -4.31
N ILE A 178 8.23 16.87 -3.69
CA ILE A 178 8.13 16.61 -2.24
C ILE A 178 8.62 17.83 -1.48
N ASN A 179 7.81 18.34 -0.54
CA ASN A 179 8.18 19.52 0.26
C ASN A 179 9.19 19.18 1.38
N SER A 180 9.00 18.06 2.06
CA SER A 180 9.80 17.56 3.18
C SER A 180 9.57 16.07 3.31
N ILE A 181 10.63 15.29 3.58
CA ILE A 181 10.54 13.86 3.81
C ILE A 181 11.75 13.37 4.61
N ASP A 182 11.56 12.43 5.53
CA ASP A 182 12.69 11.88 6.30
C ASP A 182 13.45 10.85 5.45
N LYS A 183 12.73 9.98 4.73
CA LYS A 183 13.32 8.84 4.04
C LYS A 183 12.70 8.55 2.68
N ILE A 184 13.57 8.43 1.67
CA ILE A 184 13.28 7.82 0.37
C ILE A 184 14.08 6.52 0.26
N TYR A 185 13.38 5.42 0.08
CA TYR A 185 13.96 4.10 -0.15
C TYR A 185 13.55 3.60 -1.53
N ILE A 186 14.54 3.30 -2.38
CA ILE A 186 14.32 2.73 -3.69
C ILE A 186 15.04 1.39 -3.75
N GLN A 187 14.32 0.32 -4.07
CA GLN A 187 14.91 -1.01 -4.18
C GLN A 187 14.46 -1.69 -5.47
N GLU A 188 15.43 -2.25 -6.20
CA GLU A 188 15.21 -3.01 -7.41
C GLU A 188 15.95 -4.34 -7.24
N PHE A 189 15.23 -5.45 -7.31
CA PHE A 189 15.80 -6.80 -7.27
C PHE A 189 15.10 -7.72 -8.27
N TYR A 190 15.88 -8.63 -8.87
CA TYR A 190 15.36 -9.72 -9.68
C TYR A 190 16.12 -10.99 -9.36
N VAL A 191 15.40 -12.10 -9.32
CA VAL A 191 16.02 -13.41 -9.16
C VAL A 191 16.72 -13.78 -10.47
N ASN A 192 18.00 -14.17 -10.36
CA ASN A 192 18.81 -14.72 -11.46
C ASN A 192 19.06 -13.79 -12.66
N ARG A 193 18.91 -12.47 -12.52
CA ARG A 193 19.32 -11.51 -13.57
C ARG A 193 19.74 -10.18 -12.99
N LYS A 194 20.70 -9.52 -13.67
CA LYS A 194 21.03 -8.13 -13.41
C LYS A 194 19.95 -7.20 -13.97
N ILE A 195 19.67 -6.16 -13.22
CA ILE A 195 18.76 -5.06 -13.55
C ILE A 195 19.56 -3.98 -14.25
N ARG A 196 18.95 -3.35 -15.26
CA ARG A 196 19.53 -2.15 -15.86
C ARG A 196 19.53 -1.02 -14.83
N ASN A 197 20.60 -0.23 -14.81
CA ASN A 197 20.79 0.84 -13.85
C ASN A 197 19.95 2.11 -14.13
N HIS A 198 18.87 2.03 -14.92
CA HIS A 198 18.05 3.19 -15.28
C HIS A 198 17.54 3.95 -14.05
N LYS A 199 17.19 3.25 -12.96
CA LYS A 199 16.73 3.89 -11.71
C LYS A 199 17.85 4.69 -11.04
N LYS A 200 19.06 4.14 -11.04
CA LYS A 200 20.26 4.83 -10.56
C LYS A 200 20.56 6.06 -11.40
N GLU A 201 20.54 5.92 -12.73
CA GLU A 201 20.74 7.03 -13.68
C GLU A 201 19.68 8.14 -13.51
N ALA A 202 18.41 7.76 -13.33
CA ALA A 202 17.33 8.72 -13.06
C ALA A 202 17.54 9.44 -11.73
N LEU A 203 17.93 8.71 -10.68
CA LEU A 203 18.18 9.29 -9.36
C LEU A 203 19.39 10.25 -9.40
N LEU A 204 20.48 9.88 -10.09
CA LEU A 204 21.66 10.73 -10.25
C LEU A 204 21.33 12.08 -10.89
N LYS A 205 20.34 12.15 -11.80
CA LYS A 205 19.93 13.41 -12.43
C LYS A 205 19.28 14.41 -11.46
N ILE A 206 18.62 13.92 -10.42
CA ILE A 206 17.80 14.75 -9.51
C ILE A 206 18.36 14.81 -8.09
N ILE A 207 19.29 13.93 -7.71
CA ILE A 207 19.83 13.84 -6.35
C ILE A 207 20.38 15.18 -5.81
N PRO A 208 20.99 16.09 -6.61
CA PRO A 208 21.44 17.39 -6.10
C PRO A 208 20.28 18.29 -5.65
N ASP A 209 19.11 18.12 -6.26
CA ASP A 209 17.92 18.94 -6.04
C ASP A 209 17.03 18.39 -4.92
N LEU A 210 17.17 17.10 -4.57
CA LEU A 210 16.40 16.44 -3.51
C LEU A 210 16.86 16.83 -2.09
N LYS A 211 17.08 18.11 -1.80
CA LYS A 211 17.60 18.61 -0.50
C LYS A 211 16.64 18.44 0.67
N GLN A 212 15.36 18.23 0.38
CA GLN A 212 14.27 18.03 1.33
C GLN A 212 14.28 16.65 2.02
N ALA A 213 15.13 15.73 1.55
CA ALA A 213 15.19 14.35 2.03
C ALA A 213 16.46 14.08 2.84
N ASP A 214 16.30 13.71 4.11
CA ASP A 214 17.43 13.41 5.00
C ASP A 214 18.16 12.13 4.56
N ILE A 215 17.39 11.08 4.30
CA ILE A 215 17.90 9.76 3.92
C ILE A 215 17.39 9.41 2.52
N ILE A 216 18.35 9.17 1.62
CA ILE A 216 18.07 8.54 0.32
C ILE A 216 18.91 7.28 0.23
N GLU A 217 18.25 6.15 0.06
CA GLU A 217 18.86 4.84 -0.11
C GLU A 217 18.38 4.20 -1.42
N LEU A 218 19.33 3.80 -2.25
CA LEU A 218 19.09 2.99 -3.44
C LEU A 218 19.74 1.62 -3.24
N ASN A 219 18.96 0.55 -3.38
CA ASN A 219 19.45 -0.81 -3.47
C ASN A 219 19.13 -1.38 -4.87
N ILE A 220 20.16 -1.71 -5.65
CA ILE A 220 20.00 -2.27 -6.98
C ILE A 220 21.11 -3.28 -7.23
N ASN A 221 20.79 -4.44 -7.81
CA ASN A 221 21.79 -5.48 -8.12
C ASN A 221 22.64 -5.93 -6.90
N ASN A 222 22.04 -5.95 -5.70
CA ASN A 222 22.72 -6.21 -4.41
C ASN A 222 23.78 -5.16 -4.02
N GLU A 223 23.81 -4.01 -4.69
CA GLU A 223 24.64 -2.86 -4.32
C GLU A 223 23.77 -1.83 -3.61
N LYS A 224 24.29 -1.26 -2.52
CA LYS A 224 23.63 -0.22 -1.73
C LYS A 224 24.35 1.11 -1.93
N PHE A 225 23.58 2.13 -2.31
CA PHE A 225 24.03 3.51 -2.44
C PHE A 225 23.23 4.38 -1.48
N ASN A 226 23.91 5.14 -0.64
CA ASN A 226 23.29 6.23 0.10
C ASN A 226 23.42 7.54 -0.68
N ARG A 227 22.78 8.60 -0.19
CA ARG A 227 22.86 9.96 -0.77
C ARG A 227 24.30 10.41 -1.05
N GLU A 228 25.19 10.24 -0.09
CA GLU A 228 26.60 10.68 -0.20
C GLU A 228 27.32 9.95 -1.33
N ALA A 229 27.20 8.63 -1.41
CA ALA A 229 27.79 7.82 -2.46
C ALA A 229 27.27 8.22 -3.85
N LEU A 230 25.96 8.49 -3.98
CA LEU A 230 25.36 8.96 -5.23
C LEU A 230 25.90 10.34 -5.65
N LEU A 231 26.06 11.27 -4.71
CA LEU A 231 26.64 12.59 -4.98
C LEU A 231 28.12 12.51 -5.37
N GLN A 232 28.88 11.60 -4.77
CA GLN A 232 30.29 11.37 -5.14
C GLN A 232 30.43 10.83 -6.56
N GLU A 233 29.48 10.03 -7.05
CA GLU A 233 29.50 9.52 -8.42
C GLU A 233 29.29 10.60 -9.49
N LEU A 234 28.61 11.70 -9.18
CA LEU A 234 28.45 12.82 -10.12
C LEU A 234 29.77 13.58 -10.36
N ASN A 235 30.74 13.43 -9.47
CA ASN A 235 32.03 14.12 -9.53
C ASN A 235 33.15 13.28 -10.17
N LYS A 236 32.84 12.08 -10.67
CA LYS A 236 33.76 11.16 -11.34
C LYS A 236 33.57 11.21 -12.85
#